data_AF-A0A8J4JT43-F1
#
_entry.id   AF-A0A8J4JT43-F1
#
_cell.length_a   1.000
_cell.length_b   1.000
_cell.length_c   1.000
_cell.angle_alpha   90.00
_cell.angle_beta   90.00
_cell.angle_gamma   90.00
#
_symmetry.space_group_name_H-M   'P 1'
#
loop_
_entity.id
_entity.type
_entity.pdbx_description
1 polymer ?
#
loop_
_entity_poly.entity_id
_entity_poly.type
_entity_poly.pdbx_seq_one_letter_code
_entity_poly.pdbx_strand_id
1 'polypeptide(L)'
;KGEGHVEGEKVENPDTGLYYDEYLRQVIDVLETDKHFREKLQTADIEEIKSGKLSRELDLVSHHVRTRLDELKRQEVARLRMLIKAKMDSVQDTGIDHQALLKQFEHLNHQNPDTFEPKDLDMLIKAVSARYK
;
A
#
# COMPACT_ATOMS: atom_id res chain seq x y z
N LYS A 1 25.58 9.07 -39.74
CA LYS A 1 25.10 7.79 -39.18
C LYS A 1 25.66 7.73 -37.77
N GLY A 2 24.98 8.16 -36.71
CA GLY A 2 23.56 7.97 -36.38
C GLY A 2 23.32 6.47 -36.26
N GLU A 3 22.94 5.87 -35.14
CA GLU A 3 22.37 6.31 -33.85
C GLU A 3 22.95 5.35 -32.77
N GLY A 4 22.99 5.61 -31.47
CA GLY A 4 21.93 6.10 -30.59
C GLY A 4 22.14 5.37 -29.26
N HIS A 5 22.63 6.13 -28.29
CA HIS A 5 22.74 5.77 -26.88
C HIS A 5 21.37 5.31 -26.38
N VAL A 6 21.19 4.00 -26.17
CA VAL A 6 20.10 3.50 -25.33
C VAL A 6 20.68 3.30 -23.94
N GLU A 7 20.56 4.34 -23.14
CA GLU A 7 20.58 4.24 -21.69
C GLU A 7 19.58 3.15 -21.33
N GLY A 8 20.11 1.98 -20.99
CA GLY A 8 19.38 0.99 -20.24
C GLY A 8 18.98 1.65 -18.94
N GLU A 9 17.78 2.22 -18.97
CA GLU A 9 17.01 2.74 -17.86
C GLU A 9 17.34 1.88 -16.66
N LYS A 10 18.00 2.48 -15.67
CA LYS A 10 18.34 1.88 -14.40
C LYS A 10 17.07 1.22 -13.90
N VAL A 11 16.99 -0.11 -14.06
CA VAL A 11 15.90 -0.94 -13.54
C VAL A 11 15.89 -0.64 -12.06
N GLU A 12 15.00 0.26 -11.64
CA GLU A 12 14.77 0.55 -10.25
C GLU A 12 14.29 -0.77 -9.66
N ASN A 13 15.17 -1.41 -8.87
CA ASN A 13 14.88 -2.66 -8.22
C ASN A 13 13.47 -2.58 -7.61
N PRO A 14 12.48 -3.35 -8.11
CA PRO A 14 11.07 -3.19 -7.73
C PRO A 14 10.75 -3.64 -6.29
N ASP A 15 11.79 -3.90 -5.48
CA ASP A 15 11.76 -4.26 -4.07
C ASP A 15 11.73 -3.05 -3.12
N THR A 16 11.85 -1.83 -3.67
CA THR A 16 12.02 -0.60 -2.89
C THR A 16 10.70 -0.17 -2.26
N GLY A 17 10.70 0.10 -0.95
CA GLY A 17 9.55 0.63 -0.19
C GLY A 17 8.87 1.89 -0.75
N LEU A 18 9.40 2.48 -1.82
CA LEU A 18 8.81 3.57 -2.60
C LEU A 18 7.36 3.32 -3.03
N TYR A 19 7.02 2.11 -3.47
CA TYR A 19 5.63 1.81 -3.89
C TYR A 19 4.66 1.75 -2.71
N TYR A 20 5.14 1.34 -1.54
CA TYR A 20 4.36 1.39 -0.31
C TYR A 20 4.11 2.84 0.10
N ASP A 21 5.14 3.69 0.06
CA ASP A 21 4.99 5.11 0.41
C ASP A 21 4.03 5.81 -0.56
N GLU A 22 4.06 5.46 -1.84
CA GLU A 22 3.13 5.94 -2.85
C GLU A 22 1.69 5.47 -2.59
N TYR A 23 1.49 4.19 -2.27
CA TYR A 23 0.17 3.66 -1.91
C TYR A 23 -0.38 4.33 -0.64
N LEU A 24 0.45 4.45 0.39
CA LEU A 24 0.10 5.16 1.62
C LEU A 24 -0.31 6.60 1.33
N ARG A 25 0.49 7.33 0.54
CA ARG A 25 0.17 8.70 0.17
C ARG A 25 -1.17 8.80 -0.54
N GLN A 26 -1.45 7.92 -1.51
CA GLN A 26 -2.74 7.91 -2.21
C GLN A 26 -3.92 7.64 -1.28
N VAL A 27 -3.76 6.70 -0.33
CA VAL A 27 -4.78 6.43 0.69
C VAL A 27 -5.02 7.67 1.56
N ILE A 28 -3.97 8.34 2.03
CA ILE A 28 -4.09 9.57 2.81
C ILE A 28 -4.74 10.69 1.99
N ASP A 29 -4.31 10.93 0.74
CA ASP A 29 -4.88 11.95 -0.13
C ASP A 29 -6.40 11.76 -0.32
N VAL A 30 -6.86 10.51 -0.48
CA VAL A 30 -8.29 10.18 -0.57
C VAL A 30 -9.00 10.41 0.77
N LEU A 31 -8.41 9.97 1.89
CA LEU A 31 -8.99 10.17 3.23
C LEU A 31 -9.11 11.65 3.58
N GLU A 32 -8.11 12.45 3.22
CA GLU A 32 -8.12 13.89 3.45
C GLU A 32 -9.22 14.59 2.65
N THR A 33 -9.78 14.01 1.59
CA THR A 33 -10.95 14.61 0.91
C THR A 33 -12.20 14.63 1.79
N ASP A 34 -12.28 13.76 2.79
CA ASP A 34 -13.35 13.74 3.79
C ASP A 34 -13.04 14.72 4.93
N LYS A 35 -13.91 15.71 5.14
CA LYS A 35 -13.70 16.74 6.17
C LYS A 35 -13.63 16.12 7.58
N HIS A 36 -14.53 15.20 7.90
CA HIS A 36 -14.58 14.57 9.23
C HIS A 36 -13.30 13.77 9.48
N PHE A 37 -12.91 12.95 8.52
CA PHE A 37 -11.69 12.16 8.66
C PHE A 37 -10.43 13.02 8.72
N ARG A 38 -10.35 14.09 7.91
CA ARG A 38 -9.22 15.03 7.94
C ARG A 38 -9.05 15.67 9.32
N GLU A 39 -10.15 16.11 9.94
CA GLU A 39 -10.11 16.69 11.29
C GLU A 39 -9.62 15.65 12.31
N LYS A 40 -10.05 14.39 12.20
CA LYS A 40 -9.54 13.29 13.04
C LYS A 40 -8.06 13.02 12.80
N LEU A 41 -7.61 12.99 11.55
CA LEU A 41 -6.21 12.76 11.19
C LEU A 41 -5.28 13.85 11.75
N GLN A 42 -5.72 15.11 11.74
CA GLN A 42 -4.94 16.25 12.25
C GLN A 42 -4.88 16.35 13.77
N THR A 43 -5.90 15.82 14.46
CA THR A 43 -6.02 15.92 15.93
C THR A 43 -5.63 14.62 16.65
N ALA A 44 -5.56 13.50 15.94
CA ALA A 44 -5.21 12.21 16.51
C ALA A 44 -3.75 12.22 16.98
N ASP A 45 -3.54 11.78 18.21
CA ASP A 45 -2.20 11.55 18.73
C ASP A 45 -1.61 10.24 18.16
N ILE A 46 -0.29 10.12 18.20
CA ILE A 46 0.47 8.95 17.77
C ILE A 46 -0.04 7.68 18.48
N GLU A 47 -0.45 7.77 19.75
CA GLU A 47 -1.03 6.64 20.49
C GLU A 47 -2.42 6.22 19.96
N GLU A 48 -3.26 7.19 19.55
CA GLU A 48 -4.57 6.91 18.97
C GLU A 48 -4.47 6.31 17.58
N ILE A 49 -3.49 6.78 16.80
CA ILE A 49 -3.13 6.23 15.49
C ILE A 49 -2.65 4.78 15.65
N LYS A 50 -1.74 4.51 16.60
CA LYS A 50 -1.19 3.16 16.84
C LYS A 50 -2.19 2.18 17.45
N SER A 51 -3.13 2.66 18.26
CA SER A 51 -4.18 1.83 18.87
C SER A 51 -5.29 1.44 17.88
N GLY A 52 -5.26 1.96 16.65
CA GLY A 52 -6.26 1.69 15.62
C GLY A 52 -7.57 2.44 15.84
N LYS A 53 -7.58 3.46 16.71
CA LYS A 53 -8.76 4.30 16.95
C LYS A 53 -9.13 5.09 15.69
N LEU A 54 -8.13 5.69 15.03
CA LEU A 54 -8.30 6.40 13.77
C LEU A 54 -8.89 5.51 12.68
N SER A 55 -8.48 4.23 12.62
CA SER A 55 -8.99 3.29 11.63
C SER A 55 -10.48 3.03 11.73
N ARG A 56 -11.09 3.18 12.92
CA ARG A 56 -12.54 3.01 13.12
C ARG A 56 -13.35 4.18 12.56
N GLU A 57 -12.74 5.34 12.39
CA GLU A 57 -13.39 6.51 11.79
C GLU A 57 -13.70 6.30 10.30
N LEU A 58 -13.12 5.26 9.66
CA LEU A 58 -13.46 4.85 8.30
C LEU A 58 -14.94 4.49 8.12
N ASP A 59 -15.62 4.02 9.17
CA ASP A 59 -17.05 3.69 9.09
C ASP A 59 -17.93 4.95 8.97
N LEU A 60 -17.38 6.13 9.28
CA LEU A 60 -18.07 7.42 9.27
C LEU A 60 -17.76 8.26 8.02
N VAL A 61 -16.81 7.84 7.19
CA VAL A 61 -16.46 8.58 5.96
C VAL A 61 -17.54 8.43 4.90
N SER A 62 -17.61 9.41 4.00
CA SER A 62 -18.57 9.37 2.91
C SER A 62 -18.42 8.12 2.02
N HIS A 63 -19.53 7.66 1.44
CA HIS A 63 -19.54 6.50 0.54
C HIS A 63 -18.58 6.68 -0.65
N HIS A 64 -18.46 7.89 -1.20
CA HIS A 64 -17.55 8.15 -2.31
C HIS A 64 -16.09 7.88 -1.93
N VAL A 65 -15.69 8.26 -0.71
CA VAL A 65 -14.35 7.98 -0.18
C VAL A 65 -14.15 6.49 0.02
N ARG A 66 -15.15 5.76 0.55
CA ARG A 66 -15.10 4.30 0.68
C ARG A 66 -14.88 3.62 -0.68
N THR A 67 -15.69 3.95 -1.68
CA THR A 67 -15.55 3.40 -3.04
C THR A 67 -14.16 3.63 -3.62
N ARG A 68 -13.60 4.82 -3.41
CA ARG A 68 -12.27 5.17 -3.94
C ARG A 68 -11.14 4.43 -3.21
N LEU A 69 -11.27 4.22 -1.89
CA LEU A 69 -10.33 3.39 -1.13
C LEU A 69 -10.37 1.92 -1.56
N ASP A 70 -11.57 1.38 -1.83
CA ASP A 70 -11.74 0.03 -2.36
C ASP A 70 -11.05 -0.13 -3.72
N GLU A 71 -11.17 0.86 -4.60
CA GLU A 71 -10.48 0.89 -5.89
C GLU A 71 -8.96 0.92 -5.73
N LEU A 72 -8.43 1.79 -4.86
CA LEU A 72 -7.00 1.86 -4.56
C LEU A 72 -6.47 0.51 -4.04
N LYS A 73 -7.22 -0.15 -3.14
CA LYS A 73 -6.84 -1.48 -2.63
C LYS A 73 -6.77 -2.52 -3.75
N ARG A 74 -7.79 -2.58 -4.60
CA ARG A 74 -7.81 -3.53 -5.73
C ARG A 74 -6.63 -3.31 -6.66
N GLN A 75 -6.30 -2.05 -6.96
CA GLN A 75 -5.15 -1.69 -7.80
C GLN A 75 -3.83 -2.13 -7.15
N GLU A 76 -3.62 -1.85 -5.86
CA GLU A 76 -2.40 -2.23 -5.18
C GLU A 76 -2.25 -3.75 -5.07
N VAL A 77 -3.32 -4.47 -4.75
CA VAL A 77 -3.30 -5.93 -4.75
C VAL A 77 -2.95 -6.48 -6.13
N ALA A 78 -3.54 -5.94 -7.20
CA ALA A 78 -3.24 -6.36 -8.56
C ALA A 78 -1.77 -6.12 -8.92
N ARG A 79 -1.23 -4.95 -8.56
CA ARG A 79 0.19 -4.60 -8.76
C ARG A 79 1.12 -5.58 -8.04
N LEU A 80 0.86 -5.87 -6.77
CA LEU A 80 1.64 -6.81 -5.98
C LEU A 80 1.60 -8.24 -6.54
N ARG A 81 0.42 -8.70 -6.97
CA ARG A 81 0.27 -10.01 -7.64
C ARG A 81 1.07 -10.09 -8.93
N MET A 82 1.07 -9.03 -9.74
CA MET A 82 1.86 -8.96 -10.97
C MET A 82 3.36 -9.03 -10.68
N LEU A 83 3.85 -8.29 -9.68
CA LEU A 83 5.26 -8.31 -9.30
C LEU A 83 5.71 -9.69 -8.84
N ILE A 84 4.92 -10.35 -7.99
CA ILE A 84 5.21 -11.72 -7.53
C ILE A 84 5.26 -12.67 -8.71
N LYS A 85 4.26 -12.61 -9.61
CA LYS A 85 4.24 -13.45 -10.79
C LYS A 85 5.48 -13.23 -11.67
N ALA A 86 5.84 -11.97 -11.96
CA ALA A 86 7.02 -11.65 -12.74
C ALA A 86 8.33 -12.16 -12.10
N LYS A 87 8.43 -12.10 -10.76
CA LYS A 87 9.57 -12.65 -10.01
C LYS A 87 9.61 -14.18 -10.04
N MET A 88 8.45 -14.84 -10.00
CA MET A 88 8.36 -16.29 -10.12
C MET A 88 8.73 -16.75 -11.54
N ASP A 89 8.26 -16.02 -12.56
CA ASP A 89 8.55 -16.34 -13.97
C ASP A 89 10.03 -16.14 -14.32
N SER A 90 10.72 -15.19 -13.67
CA SER A 90 12.15 -14.93 -13.90
C SER A 90 13.09 -15.91 -13.19
N VAL A 91 12.61 -16.57 -12.12
CA VAL A 91 13.38 -17.50 -11.31
C VAL A 91 12.82 -18.92 -11.50
N GLN A 92 12.98 -19.48 -12.70
CA GLN A 92 12.40 -20.79 -13.04
C GLN A 92 13.07 -21.99 -12.33
N ASP A 93 14.23 -21.83 -11.67
CA ASP A 93 15.06 -22.98 -11.23
C ASP A 93 15.83 -22.78 -9.90
N THR A 94 15.69 -21.65 -9.20
CA THR A 94 16.36 -21.45 -7.90
C THR A 94 15.32 -21.19 -6.81
N GLY A 95 15.45 -21.90 -5.69
CA GLY A 95 14.48 -21.92 -4.59
C GLY A 95 13.95 -20.54 -4.23
N ILE A 96 12.74 -20.25 -4.69
CA ILE A 96 12.08 -18.98 -4.47
C ILE A 96 11.82 -18.84 -2.97
N ASP A 97 12.32 -17.76 -2.37
CA ASP A 97 11.98 -17.41 -1.00
C ASP A 97 10.54 -16.88 -0.96
N HIS A 98 9.60 -17.80 -0.84
CA HIS A 98 8.18 -17.51 -0.71
C HIS A 98 7.89 -16.58 0.48
N GLN A 99 8.69 -16.63 1.55
CA GLN A 99 8.49 -15.72 2.67
C GLN A 99 8.83 -14.29 2.29
N ALA A 100 9.94 -14.05 1.58
CA ALA A 100 10.31 -12.73 1.10
C ALA A 100 9.27 -12.12 0.15
N LEU A 101 8.63 -12.94 -0.69
CA LEU A 101 7.54 -12.49 -1.57
C LEU A 101 6.28 -12.08 -0.79
N LEU A 102 5.92 -12.84 0.24
CA LEU A 102 4.75 -12.55 1.07
C LEU A 102 4.91 -11.25 1.88
N LYS A 103 6.15 -10.84 2.19
CA LYS A 103 6.42 -9.55 2.85
C LYS A 103 5.86 -8.35 2.10
N GLN A 104 5.69 -8.47 0.78
CA GLN A 104 5.12 -7.41 -0.05
C GLN A 104 3.65 -7.10 0.30
N PHE A 105 2.92 -8.04 0.90
CA PHE A 105 1.53 -7.86 1.34
C PHE A 105 1.37 -7.49 2.82
N GLU A 106 2.45 -7.32 3.59
CA GLU A 106 2.36 -7.11 5.06
C GLU A 106 1.49 -5.93 5.49
N HIS A 107 1.29 -4.95 4.61
CA HIS A 107 0.57 -3.72 4.89
C HIS A 107 -0.90 -3.71 4.42
N LEU A 108 -1.41 -4.83 3.89
CA LEU A 108 -2.80 -4.95 3.47
C LEU A 108 -3.34 -6.38 3.60
N ASN A 109 -4.66 -6.50 3.80
CA ASN A 109 -5.33 -7.79 3.77
C ASN A 109 -5.55 -8.25 2.32
N HIS A 110 -4.61 -9.03 1.79
CA HIS A 110 -4.69 -9.56 0.43
C HIS A 110 -5.73 -10.70 0.23
N GLN A 111 -6.29 -11.24 1.32
CA GLN A 111 -7.35 -12.25 1.26
C GLN A 111 -8.72 -11.63 0.94
N ASN A 112 -8.91 -10.34 1.27
CA ASN A 112 -10.07 -9.55 0.88
C ASN A 112 -9.64 -8.39 -0.03
N PRO A 113 -9.39 -8.61 -1.33
CA PRO A 113 -8.87 -7.57 -2.21
C PRO A 113 -9.88 -6.46 -2.53
N ASP A 114 -11.17 -6.72 -2.33
CA ASP A 114 -12.22 -5.90 -2.91
C ASP A 114 -12.65 -4.75 -2.02
N THR A 115 -12.53 -4.88 -0.70
CA THR A 115 -12.96 -3.86 0.26
C THR A 115 -11.80 -3.40 1.12
N PHE A 116 -11.61 -2.10 1.25
CA PHE A 116 -10.66 -1.47 2.16
C PHE A 116 -11.31 -1.31 3.54
N GLU A 117 -10.87 -2.11 4.50
CA GLU A 117 -11.40 -2.20 5.84
C GLU A 117 -10.58 -1.36 6.83
N PRO A 118 -11.14 -1.04 8.02
CA PRO A 118 -10.37 -0.47 9.13
C PRO A 118 -9.05 -1.22 9.41
N LYS A 119 -9.06 -2.54 9.26
CA LYS A 119 -7.87 -3.36 9.45
C LYS A 119 -6.76 -3.05 8.43
N ASP A 120 -7.11 -2.73 7.19
CA ASP A 120 -6.12 -2.36 6.17
C ASP A 120 -5.41 -1.07 6.53
N LEU A 121 -6.15 -0.05 6.98
CA LEU A 121 -5.54 1.21 7.41
C LEU A 121 -4.66 1.02 8.66
N ASP A 122 -5.09 0.19 9.60
CA ASP A 122 -4.29 -0.16 10.78
C ASP A 122 -2.98 -0.87 10.40
N MET A 123 -3.03 -1.86 9.48
CA MET A 123 -1.84 -2.53 8.96
C MET A 123 -0.91 -1.56 8.21
N LEU A 124 -1.48 -0.68 7.38
CA LEU A 124 -0.76 0.32 6.62
C LEU A 124 0.00 1.28 7.53
N ILE A 125 -0.65 1.82 8.56
CA ILE A 125 -0.05 2.72 9.55
C ILE A 125 1.01 2.02 10.41
N LYS A 126 0.74 0.78 10.84
CA LYS A 126 1.70 0.01 11.64
C LYS A 126 2.96 -0.33 10.84
N ALA A 127 2.83 -0.60 9.54
CA ALA A 127 3.96 -0.80 8.65
C ALA A 127 4.86 0.46 8.58
N VAL A 128 4.30 1.67 8.61
CA VAL A 128 5.07 2.93 8.73
C VAL A 128 5.88 2.88 10.01
N SER A 129 5.20 2.69 11.14
CA SER A 129 5.83 2.71 12.47
C SER A 129 6.92 1.66 12.66
N ALA A 130 6.82 0.51 11.97
CA ALA A 130 7.83 -0.53 12.00
C ALA A 130 9.06 -0.20 11.14
N ARG A 131 8.89 0.56 10.04
CA ARG A 131 9.95 0.90 9.09
C ARG A 131 10.79 2.13 9.50
N TYR A 132 10.19 3.08 10.23
CA TYR A 132 10.86 4.29 10.72
C TYR A 132 11.33 4.16 12.19
N LYS A 133 11.59 2.93 12.65
CA LYS A 133 11.98 2.60 14.02
C LYS A 133 13.48 2.54 14.23
#